data_AF-A0A2S9GE33-F1
#
_entry.id   AF-A0A2S9GE33-F1
#
_cell.length_a   1.000
_cell.length_b   1.000
_cell.length_c   1.000
_cell.angle_alpha   90.00
_cell.angle_beta   90.00
_cell.angle_gamma   90.00
#
_symmetry.space_group_name_H-M   'P 1'
#
loop_
_entity.id
_entity.type
_entity.pdbx_description
1 polymer ?
#
loop_
_entity_poly.entity_id
_entity_poly.type
_entity_poly.pdbx_seq_one_letter_code
_entity_poly.pdbx_strand_id
1 'polypeptide(L)'
;AAVAARLGMKARLVQERWVDWPDVANDKVGNILLSRIMGADVRLDPAGFGIGIKDSWETALEEVRAAGGVPYGIPAGASEHPLG
;
A
#
# COMPACT_ATOMS: atom_id res chain seq x y z
N ALA A 1 -0.83 5.91 5.09
CA ALA A 1 -0.01 7.13 4.88
C ALA A 1 -0.09 8.11 6.06
N ALA A 2 -1.26 8.67 6.38
CA ALA A 2 -1.41 9.68 7.44
C ALA A 2 -0.80 9.29 8.79
N VAL A 3 -1.13 8.09 9.29
CA VAL A 3 -0.61 7.58 10.57
C VAL A 3 0.92 7.46 10.55
N ALA A 4 1.50 6.93 9.47
CA ALA A 4 2.94 6.83 9.33
C ALA A 4 3.61 8.21 9.35
N ALA A 5 3.08 9.17 8.60
CA ALA A 5 3.58 10.54 8.59
C ALA A 5 3.50 11.18 9.97
N ARG A 6 2.38 10.99 10.70
CA ARG A 6 2.20 11.48 12.07
C ARG A 6 3.20 10.88 13.06
N LEU A 7 3.55 9.60 12.90
CA LEU A 7 4.48 8.87 13.75
C LEU A 7 5.96 9.06 13.33
N GLY A 8 6.24 9.80 12.26
CA GLY A 8 7.60 9.95 11.72
C GLY A 8 8.14 8.68 11.06
N MET A 9 7.26 7.76 10.66
CA MET A 9 7.61 6.52 9.97
C MET A 9 7.52 6.70 8.45
N LYS A 10 8.31 5.91 7.71
CA LYS A 10 8.13 5.74 6.27
C LYS A 10 6.89 4.87 6.01
N ALA A 11 6.24 5.09 4.87
CA ALA A 11 5.13 4.26 4.40
C ALA A 11 5.35 3.79 2.97
N ARG A 12 5.20 2.48 2.74
CA ARG A 12 5.10 1.88 1.40
C ARG A 12 3.68 1.35 1.23
N LEU A 13 3.04 1.71 0.12
CA LEU A 13 1.68 1.30 -0.21
C LEU A 13 1.67 0.59 -1.56
N VAL A 14 1.24 -0.66 -1.57
CA VAL A 14 0.89 -1.37 -2.80
C VAL A 14 -0.56 -1.04 -3.13
N GLN A 15 -0.81 -0.55 -4.33
CA GLN A 15 -2.14 -0.18 -4.85
C GLN A 15 -2.43 -1.02 -6.08
N GLU A 16 -3.40 -1.90 -5.96
CA GLU A 16 -3.74 -2.90 -6.98
C GLU A 16 -5.01 -2.52 -7.73
N ARG A 17 -5.18 -3.05 -8.94
CA ARG A 17 -6.37 -2.79 -9.76
C ARG A 17 -7.51 -3.74 -9.37
N TRP A 18 -8.13 -3.48 -8.22
CA TRP A 18 -9.24 -4.29 -7.70
C TRP A 18 -10.57 -4.08 -8.42
N VAL A 19 -10.75 -2.93 -9.06
CA VAL A 19 -11.96 -2.58 -9.80
C VAL A 19 -11.57 -2.31 -11.25
N ASP A 20 -12.31 -2.90 -12.19
CA ASP A 20 -12.18 -2.52 -13.59
C ASP A 20 -12.87 -1.18 -13.83
N TRP A 21 -12.10 -0.10 -13.68
CA TRP A 21 -12.57 1.26 -13.81
C TRP A 21 -11.65 2.04 -14.79
N PRO A 22 -12.10 2.32 -16.03
CA PRO A 22 -11.24 2.83 -17.09
C PRO A 22 -11.03 4.36 -17.07
N ASP A 23 -11.18 5.01 -15.92
CA ASP A 23 -10.97 6.45 -15.81
C ASP A 23 -9.46 6.80 -15.73
N VAL A 24 -9.02 7.71 -16.60
CA VAL A 24 -7.61 8.11 -16.76
C VAL A 24 -7.03 8.89 -15.58
N ALA A 25 -7.88 9.35 -14.66
CA ALA A 25 -7.53 10.05 -13.44
C ALA A 25 -7.63 9.17 -12.19
N ASN A 26 -8.17 7.94 -12.29
CA ASN A 26 -8.40 7.04 -11.16
C ASN A 26 -7.15 6.80 -10.29
N ASP A 27 -5.97 6.77 -10.92
CA ASP A 27 -4.68 6.58 -10.27
C ASP A 27 -3.96 7.89 -9.90
N LYS A 28 -4.62 9.04 -10.08
CA LYS A 28 -4.06 10.39 -9.89
C LYS A 28 -4.82 11.26 -8.90
N VAL A 29 -6.10 11.01 -8.65
CA VAL A 29 -6.95 11.83 -7.77
C VAL A 29 -7.50 11.03 -6.59
N GLY A 30 -8.14 11.71 -5.62
CA GLY A 30 -8.73 11.05 -4.46
C GLY A 30 -7.71 10.49 -3.48
N ASN A 31 -7.96 9.29 -2.92
CA ASN A 31 -7.16 8.73 -1.82
C ASN A 31 -5.70 8.47 -2.20
N ILE A 32 -5.42 8.09 -3.46
CA ILE A 32 -4.05 7.85 -3.91
C ILE A 32 -3.26 9.15 -3.99
N LEU A 33 -3.90 10.27 -4.37
CA LEU A 33 -3.28 11.60 -4.34
C LEU A 33 -2.91 11.99 -2.92
N LEU A 34 -3.83 11.82 -1.96
CA LEU A 34 -3.57 12.12 -0.56
C LEU A 34 -2.38 11.32 -0.01
N SER A 35 -2.28 10.04 -0.37
CA SER A 35 -1.14 9.20 0.00
C SER A 35 0.20 9.74 -0.51
N ARG A 36 0.24 10.22 -1.75
CA ARG A 36 1.43 10.85 -2.34
C ARG A 36 1.78 12.18 -1.66
N ILE A 37 0.78 13.03 -1.40
CA ILE A 37 0.98 14.30 -0.67
C ILE A 37 1.58 14.06 0.71
N MET A 38 1.17 12.99 1.39
CA MET A 38 1.70 12.58 2.68
C MET A 38 3.08 11.89 2.62
N GLY A 39 3.71 11.83 1.44
CA GLY A 39 5.06 11.30 1.27
C GLY A 39 5.17 9.78 1.32
N ALA A 40 4.07 9.05 1.11
CA ALA A 40 4.15 7.60 0.99
C ALA A 40 4.79 7.17 -0.35
N ASP A 41 5.57 6.10 -0.31
CA ASP A 41 6.03 5.36 -1.50
C ASP A 41 4.85 4.54 -2.05
N VAL A 42 4.16 5.09 -3.06
CA VAL A 42 2.97 4.49 -3.67
C VAL A 42 3.36 3.72 -4.93
N ARG A 43 3.02 2.43 -4.97
CA ARG A 43 3.29 1.56 -6.11
C ARG A 43 2.00 1.04 -6.71
N LEU A 44 1.84 1.24 -8.02
CA LEU A 44 0.75 0.67 -8.78
C LEU A 44 1.16 -0.73 -9.24
N ASP A 45 0.40 -1.74 -8.80
CA ASP A 45 0.61 -3.13 -9.17
C ASP A 45 -0.52 -3.60 -10.10
N PRO A 46 -0.22 -4.29 -11.21
CA PRO A 46 -1.23 -4.72 -12.17
C PRO A 46 -2.12 -5.86 -11.65
N ALA A 47 -1.83 -6.46 -10.49
CA ALA A 47 -2.63 -7.53 -9.93
C ALA A 47 -4.09 -7.10 -9.70
N GLY A 48 -5.00 -8.07 -9.92
CA GLY A 48 -6.43 -7.89 -9.72
C GLY A 48 -6.87 -8.02 -8.26
N PHE A 49 -8.19 -8.03 -8.04
CA PHE A 49 -8.81 -8.17 -6.72
C PHE A 49 -8.39 -9.46 -5.99
N GLY A 50 -8.13 -9.33 -4.69
CA GLY A 50 -7.93 -10.44 -3.76
C GLY A 50 -7.92 -9.96 -2.31
N ILE A 51 -8.63 -10.67 -1.42
CA ILE A 51 -8.78 -10.28 -0.01
C ILE A 51 -7.74 -10.91 0.92
N GLY A 52 -7.04 -11.96 0.48
CA GLY A 52 -5.99 -12.63 1.25
C GLY A 52 -4.63 -11.94 1.14
N ILE A 53 -3.61 -12.58 1.70
CA ILE A 53 -2.20 -12.19 1.50
C ILE A 53 -1.80 -12.45 0.04
N LYS A 54 -1.08 -11.51 -0.56
CA LYS A 54 -0.70 -11.53 -1.98
C LYS A 54 0.81 -11.41 -2.17
N ASP A 55 1.32 -11.93 -3.28
CA ASP A 55 2.76 -11.88 -3.61
C ASP A 55 3.30 -10.44 -3.71
N SER A 56 2.49 -9.51 -4.23
CA SER A 56 2.80 -8.08 -4.31
C SER A 56 3.05 -7.46 -2.92
N TRP A 57 2.29 -7.92 -1.93
CA TRP A 57 2.42 -7.54 -0.53
C TRP A 57 3.69 -8.11 0.09
N GLU A 58 3.95 -9.41 -0.08
CA GLU A 58 5.16 -10.06 0.44
C GLU A 58 6.43 -9.45 -0.16
N THR A 59 6.44 -9.22 -1.48
CA THR A 59 7.53 -8.56 -2.19
C THR A 59 7.81 -7.18 -1.61
N ALA A 60 6.77 -6.38 -1.35
CA ALA A 60 6.94 -5.05 -0.78
C ALA A 60 7.58 -5.07 0.62
N LEU A 61 7.27 -6.08 1.45
CA LEU A 61 7.90 -6.28 2.76
C LEU A 61 9.38 -6.66 2.60
N GLU A 62 9.69 -7.61 1.72
CA GLU A 62 11.06 -8.05 1.45
C GLU A 62 11.96 -6.92 0.95
N GLU A 63 11.46 -6.07 0.06
CA GLU A 63 12.23 -4.91 -0.39
C GLU A 63 12.50 -3.89 0.72
N VAL A 64 11.59 -3.72 1.69
CA VAL A 64 11.85 -2.88 2.86
C VAL A 64 12.96 -3.50 3.71
N ARG A 65 12.93 -4.83 3.90
CA ARG A 65 14.01 -5.56 4.60
C ARG A 65 15.34 -5.42 3.86
N ALA A 66 15.35 -5.61 2.54
CA ALA A 66 16.54 -5.48 1.69
C ALA A 66 17.14 -4.07 1.72
N ALA A 67 16.30 -3.04 1.88
CA ALA A 67 16.74 -1.66 2.07
C ALA A 67 17.21 -1.34 3.51
N GLY A 68 17.32 -2.34 4.39
CA GLY A 68 17.75 -2.19 5.79
C GLY A 68 16.65 -1.69 6.74
N GLY A 69 15.39 -1.70 6.32
CA GLY A 69 14.24 -1.33 7.14
C GLY A 69 13.63 -2.52 7.89
N VAL A 70 12.77 -2.20 8.87
CA VAL A 70 11.95 -3.20 9.58
C VAL A 70 10.49 -2.90 9.26
N PRO A 71 9.86 -3.65 8.33
CA PRO A 71 8.48 -3.37 7.93
C PRO A 71 7.50 -3.82 9.01
N TYR A 72 6.45 -3.02 9.23
CA TYR A 72 5.26 -3.44 9.97
C TYR A 72 4.14 -3.70 8.97
N GLY A 73 3.77 -4.98 8.82
CA GLY A 73 2.81 -5.41 7.82
C GLY A 73 1.36 -5.17 8.25
N ILE A 74 0.64 -4.33 7.52
CA ILE A 74 -0.80 -4.10 7.64
C ILE A 74 -1.51 -4.68 6.40
N PRO A 75 -2.23 -5.82 6.52
CA PRO A 75 -2.91 -6.45 5.39
C PRO A 75 -4.08 -5.60 4.87
N ALA A 76 -4.69 -6.05 3.77
CA ALA A 76 -5.89 -5.43 3.20
C ALA A 76 -6.95 -5.16 4.27
N GLY A 77 -7.34 -3.88 4.42
CA GLY A 77 -8.34 -3.47 5.42
C GLY A 77 -7.95 -3.75 6.88
N ALA A 78 -6.70 -4.12 7.15
CA ALA A 78 -6.18 -4.67 8.41
C ALA A 78 -6.77 -6.03 8.84
N SER A 79 -7.75 -6.58 8.11
CA SER A 79 -8.62 -7.65 8.62
C SER A 79 -7.95 -8.99 8.93
N GLU A 80 -6.89 -9.36 8.20
CA GLU A 80 -6.10 -10.59 8.44
C GLU A 80 -4.98 -10.39 9.49
N HIS A 81 -4.98 -9.26 10.21
CA HIS A 81 -4.03 -8.99 11.28
C HIS A 81 -4.58 -9.50 12.63
N PRO A 82 -3.75 -10.09 13.51
CA PRO A 82 -4.21 -10.58 14.83
C PRO A 82 -4.86 -9.52 15.74
N LEU A 83 -4.69 -8.24 15.42
CA LEU A 83 -5.27 -7.10 16.16
C LEU A 83 -6.46 -6.43 15.46
N GLY A 84 -6.92 -7.00 14.32
CA GLY A 84 -8.03 -6.48 13.53
C GLY A 84 -7.64 -5.67 12.31
#